data_AF-B2IH56-F1
#
_entry.id   AF-B2IH56-F1
#
_cell.length_a   1.000
_cell.length_b   1.000
_cell.length_c   1.000
_cell.angle_alpha   90.00
_cell.angle_beta   90.00
_cell.angle_gamma   90.00
#
_symmetry.space_group_name_H-M   'P 1'
#
loop_
_entity.id
_entity.type
_entity.pdbx_description
1 polymer ?
#
loop_
_entity_poly.entity_id
_entity_poly.type
_entity_poly.pdbx_seq_one_letter_code
_entity_poly.pdbx_strand_id
1 'polypeptide(L)'
;MSEANEYPDGYFIDWDGKTRPIAHPGKGLRCEVDKKSKYVMVLNKYGGLDHESTWYPTVADVEKAGIKVVHADISAAIKITSRD
;
A
#
# COMPACT_ATOMS: atom_id res chain seq x y z
N MET A 1 -23.22 -7.57 6.50
CA MET A 1 -22.09 -8.14 7.28
C MET A 1 -21.01 -7.09 7.29
N SER A 2 -20.66 -6.58 8.46
CA SER A 2 -19.61 -5.57 8.62
C SER A 2 -18.26 -6.27 8.44
N GLU A 3 -17.67 -6.17 7.26
CA GLU A 3 -16.25 -6.42 7.11
C GLU A 3 -15.55 -5.42 8.04
N ALA A 4 -15.12 -5.91 9.20
CA ALA A 4 -14.17 -5.19 10.03
C ALA A 4 -13.03 -4.80 9.10
N ASN A 5 -12.69 -3.51 9.06
CA ASN A 5 -11.60 -3.03 8.23
C ASN A 5 -10.33 -3.77 8.68
N GLU A 6 -9.95 -4.82 7.96
CA GLU A 6 -8.82 -5.71 8.30
C GLU A 6 -7.54 -4.89 8.46
N TYR A 7 -7.48 -3.75 7.77
CA TYR A 7 -6.41 -2.78 7.84
C TYR A 7 -6.96 -1.38 8.20
N PRO A 8 -7.05 -1.04 9.51
CA PRO A 8 -7.63 0.22 9.97
C PRO A 8 -6.88 1.46 9.47
N ASP A 9 -5.60 1.29 9.11
CA ASP A 9 -4.75 2.36 8.59
C ASP A 9 -4.96 2.63 7.09
N GLY A 10 -5.76 1.80 6.40
CA GLY A 10 -6.13 1.96 5.01
C GLY A 10 -5.15 1.31 4.02
N TYR A 11 -5.22 1.78 2.78
CA TYR A 11 -4.61 1.16 1.61
C TYR A 11 -3.94 2.21 0.71
N PHE A 12 -3.06 1.72 -0.16
CA PHE A 12 -2.44 2.46 -1.23
C PHE A 12 -2.29 1.57 -2.47
N ILE A 13 -1.92 2.15 -3.60
CA ILE A 13 -1.60 1.41 -4.83
C ILE A 13 -0.09 1.35 -4.95
N ASP A 14 0.48 0.13 -5.00
CA ASP A 14 1.93 -0.07 -5.17
C ASP A 14 2.38 0.13 -6.63
N TRP A 15 3.68 0.05 -6.87
CA TRP A 15 4.29 0.24 -8.20
C TRP A 15 3.81 -0.78 -9.26
N ASP A 16 3.28 -1.93 -8.82
CA ASP A 16 2.69 -2.96 -9.68
C ASP A 16 1.20 -2.70 -9.95
N GLY A 17 0.65 -1.58 -9.47
CA GLY A 17 -0.76 -1.24 -9.59
C GLY A 17 -1.66 -2.06 -8.67
N LYS A 18 -1.10 -2.70 -7.63
CA LYS A 18 -1.87 -3.55 -6.71
C LYS A 18 -2.25 -2.79 -5.45
N THR A 19 -3.44 -3.06 -4.96
CA THR A 19 -3.95 -2.53 -3.69
C THR A 19 -3.25 -3.23 -2.54
N ARG A 20 -2.56 -2.45 -1.71
CA ARG A 20 -1.76 -2.94 -0.59
C ARG A 20 -2.13 -2.20 0.69
N PRO A 21 -2.24 -2.90 1.84
CA PRO A 21 -2.52 -2.24 3.10
C PRO A 21 -1.31 -1.49 3.63
N ILE A 22 -1.54 -0.37 4.30
CA ILE A 22 -0.51 0.48 4.91
C ILE A 22 0.33 -0.29 5.94
N ALA A 23 -0.28 -1.24 6.65
CA ALA A 23 0.41 -2.09 7.62
C ALA A 23 1.35 -3.14 7.00
N HIS A 24 1.18 -3.47 5.71
CA HIS A 24 2.02 -4.46 5.00
C HIS A 24 2.53 -3.94 3.64
N PRO A 25 3.36 -2.87 3.65
CA PRO A 25 3.90 -2.27 2.43
C PRO A 25 4.91 -3.17 1.71
N GLY A 26 5.46 -4.17 2.40
CA GLY A 26 6.49 -5.07 1.90
C GLY A 26 7.65 -5.20 2.89
N LYS A 27 8.45 -6.26 2.75
CA LYS A 27 9.60 -6.52 3.63
C LYS A 27 10.62 -5.39 3.53
N GLY A 28 10.94 -4.80 4.68
CA GLY A 28 11.92 -3.70 4.76
C GLY A 28 11.37 -2.36 4.27
N LEU A 29 10.08 -2.27 3.98
CA LEU A 29 9.38 -1.03 3.68
C LEU A 29 8.52 -0.60 4.87
N ARG A 30 8.26 0.70 4.98
CA ARG A 30 7.31 1.29 5.93
C ARG A 30 6.54 2.40 5.26
N CYS A 31 5.29 2.60 5.65
CA CYS A 31 4.48 3.71 5.17
C CYS A 31 4.47 4.87 6.17
N GLU A 32 4.59 6.09 5.68
CA GLU A 32 4.15 7.29 6.38
C GLU A 32 2.94 7.88 5.64
N VAL A 33 1.89 8.21 6.38
CA VAL A 33 0.61 8.62 5.79
C VAL A 33 0.25 10.03 6.28
N ASP A 34 0.08 10.94 5.34
CA ASP A 34 -0.60 12.21 5.58
C ASP A 34 -2.07 12.07 5.19
N LYS A 35 -2.91 11.86 6.20
CA LYS A 35 -4.37 11.69 6.03
C LYS A 35 -5.05 12.98 5.55
N LYS A 36 -4.48 14.15 5.82
CA LYS A 36 -5.06 15.45 5.42
C LYS A 36 -4.90 15.67 3.92
N SER A 37 -3.72 15.36 3.38
CA SER A 37 -3.46 15.43 1.93
C SER A 37 -3.79 14.14 1.18
N LYS A 38 -4.20 13.08 1.89
CA LYS A 38 -4.44 11.72 1.36
C LYS A 38 -3.22 11.18 0.62
N TYR A 39 -2.05 11.30 1.23
CA TYR A 39 -0.79 10.95 0.61
C TYR A 39 -0.04 9.90 1.45
N VAL A 40 0.67 9.01 0.77
CA VAL A 40 1.42 7.89 1.33
C VAL A 40 2.84 7.94 0.80
N MET A 41 3.80 7.99 1.71
CA MET A 41 5.21 7.78 1.45
C MET A 41 5.56 6.35 1.80
N VAL A 42 6.07 5.58 0.85
CA VAL A 42 6.65 4.27 1.10
C VAL A 42 8.15 4.44 1.18
N LEU A 43 8.67 4.24 2.38
CA LEU A 43 10.08 4.43 2.70
C LEU A 43 10.77 3.08 2.81
N ASN A 44 12.00 2.99 2.31
CA ASN A 44 12.85 1.82 2.49
C ASN A 44 13.47 1.77 3.89
N LYS A 45 14.14 0.65 4.18
CA LYS A 45 14.81 0.41 5.47
C LYS A 45 15.90 1.43 5.83
N TYR A 46 16.39 2.20 4.86
CA TYR A 46 17.38 3.27 5.05
C TYR A 46 16.75 4.66 5.20
N GLY A 47 15.41 4.75 5.13
CA GLY A 47 14.67 6.01 5.22
C GLY A 47 14.54 6.77 3.89
N GLY A 48 15.00 6.20 2.78
CA GLY A 48 14.79 6.78 1.45
C GLY A 48 13.36 6.57 0.96
N LEU A 49 12.85 7.53 0.17
CA LEU A 49 11.55 7.44 -0.48
C LEU A 49 11.64 6.55 -1.72
N ASP A 50 10.95 5.41 -1.68
CA ASP A 50 10.91 4.43 -2.78
C ASP A 50 9.65 4.59 -3.63
N HIS A 51 8.50 4.95 -3.03
CA HIS A 51 7.23 5.08 -3.74
C HIS A 51 6.29 6.07 -3.07
N GLU A 52 5.48 6.74 -3.89
CA GLU A 52 4.48 7.72 -3.47
C GLU A 52 3.11 7.30 -4.02
N SER A 53 2.06 7.35 -3.19
CA SER A 53 0.71 7.00 -3.61
C SER A 53 -0.34 7.84 -2.89
N THR A 54 -1.56 7.81 -3.41
CA THR A 54 -2.75 8.27 -2.68
C THR A 54 -3.12 7.29 -1.58
N TRP A 55 -3.54 7.82 -0.43
CA TRP A 55 -4.11 7.08 0.69
C TRP A 55 -5.61 6.86 0.49
N TYR A 56 -6.04 5.62 0.65
CA TYR A 56 -7.45 5.24 0.62
C TYR A 56 -7.85 4.64 1.97
N PRO A 57 -8.88 5.17 2.66
CA PRO A 57 -9.31 4.63 3.95
C PRO A 57 -9.80 3.18 3.84
N THR A 58 -10.44 2.84 2.72
CA THR A 58 -11.01 1.52 2.45
C THR A 58 -10.79 1.10 1.01
N VAL A 59 -10.93 -0.20 0.73
CA VAL A 59 -10.93 -0.74 -0.64
C VAL A 59 -12.06 -0.14 -1.48
N ALA A 60 -13.24 0.09 -0.89
CA ALA A 60 -14.35 0.74 -1.58
C ALA A 60 -14.00 2.17 -2.05
N ASP A 61 -13.12 2.89 -1.33
CA ASP A 61 -12.66 4.21 -1.76
C ASP A 61 -11.66 4.14 -2.93
N VAL A 62 -10.94 3.02 -3.08
CA VAL A 62 -10.12 2.72 -4.26
C VAL A 62 -11.03 2.53 -5.49
N GLU A 63 -12.09 1.75 -5.35
CA GLU A 63 -13.07 1.51 -6.42
C GLU A 63 -13.80 2.79 -6.83
N LYS A 64 -14.21 3.62 -5.85
CA LYS A 64 -14.84 4.93 -6.12
C LYS A 64 -13.91 5.89 -6.87
N ALA A 65 -12.59 5.74 -6.72
CA ALA A 65 -11.62 6.48 -7.50
C ALA A 65 -11.46 5.96 -8.94
N GLY A 66 -12.22 4.93 -9.34
CA GLY A 66 -12.16 4.31 -10.67
C GLY A 66 -10.98 3.35 -10.84
N ILE A 67 -10.32 2.96 -9.75
CA ILE A 67 -9.16 2.08 -9.79
C ILE A 67 -9.65 0.64 -9.61
N LYS A 68 -9.23 -0.24 -10.53
CA LYS A 68 -9.50 -1.67 -10.41
C LYS A 68 -8.74 -2.23 -9.21
N VAL A 69 -9.47 -2.79 -8.25
CA VAL A 69 -8.86 -3.44 -7.09
C VAL A 69 -8.26 -4.77 -7.49
N VAL A 70 -6.94 -4.89 -7.28
CA VAL A 70 -6.19 -6.14 -7.38
C VAL A 70 -5.31 -6.21 -6.14
N HIS A 71 -5.63 -7.10 -5.21
CA HIS A 71 -4.89 -7.17 -3.95
C HIS A 71 -3.48 -7.69 -4.18
N ALA A 72 -2.50 -7.01 -3.56
CA ALA A 72 -1.15 -7.52 -3.50
C ALA A 72 -1.09 -8.78 -2.63
N ASP A 73 -0.31 -9.76 -3.05
CA ASP A 73 0.02 -10.90 -2.19
C ASP A 73 0.99 -10.43 -1.11
N ILE A 74 0.47 -10.25 0.11
CA ILE A 74 1.24 -9.86 1.29
C ILE A 74 1.99 -11.04 1.93
N SER A 75 1.66 -12.27 1.53
CA SER A 75 2.24 -13.52 2.03
C SER A 75 3.37 -14.04 1.14
N ALA A 76 3.39 -13.62 -0.14
CA ALA A 76 4.47 -13.96 -1.06
C ALA A 76 5.81 -13.47 -0.51
N ALA A 77 6.78 -14.39 -0.46
CA ALA A 77 8.17 -13.99 -0.32
C ALA A 77 8.51 -13.02 -1.45
N ILE A 78 8.93 -11.79 -1.12
CA ILE A 78 9.41 -10.84 -2.11
C ILE A 78 10.56 -11.53 -2.84
N LYS A 79 10.33 -11.88 -4.10
CA LYS A 79 11.40 -12.24 -5.02
C LYS A 79 12.21 -10.97 -5.25
N ILE A 80 13.20 -10.74 -4.40
CA ILE A 80 14.31 -9.86 -4.75
C ILE A 80 15.05 -10.63 -5.84
N THR A 81 14.61 -10.49 -7.10
CA THR A 81 15.52 -10.73 -8.21
C THR A 81 16.43 -9.52 -8.25
N SER A 82 17.47 -9.51 -7.42
CA SER A 82 18.68 -8.78 -7.80
C SER A 82 19.09 -9.38 -9.13
N ARG A 83 18.83 -8.65 -10.22
CA ARG A 83 19.63 -8.84 -11.42
C ARG A 83 21.01 -8.30 -11.03
N ASP A 84 21.89 -9.24 -10.70
CA ASP A 84 23.33 -9.01 -10.69
C ASP A 84 23.78 -8.42 -12.04
#